data_AF-A0A3D5GHM2-F1
#
_entry.id   AF-A0A3D5GHM2-F1
#
_cell.length_a   1.000
_cell.length_b   1.000
_cell.length_c   1.000
_cell.angle_alpha   90.00
_cell.angle_beta   90.00
_cell.angle_gamma   90.00
#
_symmetry.space_group_name_H-M   'P 1'
#
loop_
_entity.id
_entity.type
_entity.pdbx_description
1 polymer ?
#
loop_
_entity_poly.entity_id
_entity_poly.type
_entity_poly.pdbx_seq_one_letter_code
_entity_poly.pdbx_strand_id
1 'polypeptide(L)' 'MAIIAVGADHAGYVLKEPLAAELRDLGHEVLDLGAYSTDR' A
#
# COMPACT_ATOMS: atom_id res chain seq x y z
N MET A 1 -2.77 16.45 1.21
CA MET A 1 -2.93 15.88 -0.15
C MET A 1 -1.56 15.75 -0.80
N ALA A 2 -1.08 14.52 -0.94
CA ALA A 2 0.14 14.17 -1.65
C ALA A 2 -0.09 12.86 -2.40
N ILE A 3 0.72 12.60 -3.43
CA ILE A 3 0.77 11.30 -4.11
C ILE A 3 1.81 10.45 -3.40
N ILE A 4 1.42 9.28 -2.90
CA ILE A 4 2.29 8.36 -2.16
C ILE A 4 2.33 7.03 -2.89
N ALA A 5 3.53 6.64 -3.34
CA ALA A 5 3.77 5.30 -3.86
C ALA A 5 3.99 4.31 -2.71
N VAL A 6 3.23 3.21 -2.69
CA VAL A 6 3.39 2.14 -1.71
C VAL A 6 3.80 0.85 -2.41
N GLY A 7 4.76 0.15 -1.82
CA GLY A 7 5.33 -1.07 -2.36
C GLY A 7 5.86 -1.97 -1.26
N ALA A 8 5.70 -3.28 -1.40
CA ALA A 8 6.24 -4.29 -0.49
C ALA A 8 6.48 -5.62 -1.22
N ASP A 9 7.20 -6.55 -0.61
CA ASP A 9 7.24 -7.94 -1.07
C ASP A 9 6.07 -8.76 -0.49
N HIS A 10 6.07 -10.07 -0.77
CA HIS A 10 5.06 -11.00 -0.26
C HIS A 10 4.91 -10.98 1.27
N ALA A 11 6.01 -10.76 2.01
CA ALA A 11 5.99 -10.72 3.46
C ALA A 11 5.42 -9.39 3.98
N GLY A 12 5.69 -8.28 3.28
CA GLY A 12 5.17 -6.97 3.62
C GLY A 12 3.72 -6.69 3.18
N TYR A 13 3.13 -7.53 2.32
CA TYR A 13 1.75 -7.36 1.83
C TYR A 13 0.72 -7.15 2.96
N VAL A 14 0.84 -7.94 4.04
CA VAL A 14 -0.09 -7.90 5.18
C VAL A 14 -0.11 -6.53 5.87
N LEU A 15 1.01 -5.79 5.88
CA LEU A 15 1.07 -4.42 6.41
C LEU A 15 0.81 -3.36 5.35
N LYS A 16 1.19 -3.62 4.08
CA LYS A 16 0.98 -2.67 2.98
C LYS A 16 -0.48 -2.32 2.81
N GLU A 17 -1.37 -3.32 2.80
CA GLU A 17 -2.80 -3.11 2.57
C GLU A 17 -3.46 -2.16 3.59
N PRO A 18 -3.39 -2.41 4.92
CA PRO A 18 -4.00 -1.50 5.88
C PRO A 18 -3.31 -0.12 5.91
N LEU A 19 -2.00 -0.03 5.65
CA LEU A 19 -1.32 1.25 5.54
C LEU A 19 -1.82 2.06 4.33
N ALA A 20 -1.98 1.41 3.18
CA ALA A 20 -2.51 2.03 1.97
C ALA A 20 -3.96 2.51 2.16
N ALA A 21 -4.77 1.78 2.93
CA ALA A 21 -6.12 2.21 3.31
C ALA A 21 -6.08 3.48 4.20
N GLU A 22 -5.27 3.47 5.26
CA GLU A 22 -5.12 4.63 6.17
C GLU A 22 -4.65 5.88 5.42
N LEU A 23 -3.69 5.74 4.50
CA LEU A 23 -3.22 6.86 3.67
C LEU A 23 -4.34 7.45 2.81
N ARG A 24 -5.24 6.61 2.27
CA ARG A 24 -6.41 7.09 1.52
C ARG A 24 -7.40 7.80 2.44
N ASP A 25 -7.66 7.26 3.63
CA ASP A 25 -8.57 7.87 4.62
C ASP A 25 -8.06 9.24 5.12
N LEU A 26 -6.74 9.41 5.21
CA LEU A 26 -6.08 10.69 5.48
C LEU A 26 -6.11 11.69 4.30
N GLY A 27 -6.69 11.30 3.17
CA GLY A 27 -6.84 12.17 1.99
C GLY A 27 -5.57 12.28 1.15
N HIS A 28 -4.80 11.19 1.04
CA HIS A 28 -3.72 11.06 0.06
C HIS A 28 -4.17 10.25 -1.15
N GLU A 29 -3.58 10.55 -2.31
CA GLU A 29 -3.65 9.67 -3.48
C GLU A 29 -2.59 8.58 -3.31
N VAL A 30 -3.00 7.30 -3.37
CA VAL A 30 -2.10 6.16 -3.19
C VAL A 30 -1.87 5.46 -4.52
N LEU A 31 -0.62 5.45 -4.98
CA LEU A 31 -0.15 4.64 -6.10
C LEU A 31 0.36 3.30 -5.56
N ASP A 32 -0.41 2.25 -5.72
CA ASP A 32 -0.02 0.90 -5.30
C ASP A 32 0.85 0.23 -6.37
N LEU A 33 2.06 -0.15 -6.00
CA LEU A 33 3.05 -0.79 -6.87
C LEU A 33 3.24 -2.29 -6.53
N GLY A 34 2.38 -2.84 -5.69
CA GLY A 34 2.39 -4.25 -5.27
C GLY A 34 3.31 -4.51 -4.06
N ALA A 35 3.54 -5.74 -3.63
CA ALA A 35 2.94 -6.98 -4.10
C ALA A 35 1.41 -6.97 -3.94
N TYR A 36 0.72 -7.78 -4.75
CA TYR A 36 -0.75 -7.87 -4.74
C TYR A 36 -1.26 -9.14 -4.04
N SER A 37 -0.34 -9.93 -3.48
CA SER A 37 -0.65 -11.13 -2.72
C SER A 37 0.50 -11.45 -1.76
N THR A 38 0.23 -12.40 -0.87
CA THR A 38 1.24 -13.07 -0.05
C THR A 38 1.96 -14.20 -0.79
N ASP A 39 1.62 -14.44 -2.05
CA ASP A 39 2.26 -15.48 -2.86
C ASP A 39 3.68 -15.06 -3.24
N ARG A 40 4.55 -16.06 -3.41
CA ARG A 40 5.95 -15.87 -3.76
C ARG A 40 6.18 -15.89 -5.26
#